data_AF-A0A959QNF1-F1
#
_entry.id   AF-A0A959QNF1-F1
#
_cell.length_a   1.000
_cell.length_b   1.000
_cell.length_c   1.000
_cell.angle_alpha   90.00
_cell.angle_beta   90.00
_cell.angle_gamma   90.00
#
_symmetry.space_group_name_H-M   'P 1'
#
loop_
_entity.id
_entity.type
_entity.pdbx_description
1 polymer ?
#
loop_
_entity_poly.entity_id
_entity_poly.type
_entity_poly.pdbx_seq_one_letter_code
_entity_poly.pdbx_strand_id
1 'polypeptide(L)'
;MGKSVAQDATYAQFFLNESRFNPALVGYRGALSFMAKYKTQWNTAGVSGFQGAYVSMEESLPCSIFDYGLSVNGDQEGDGLLKTMEAALRMAGTVAWDAGFSSHNARIGLGLGWASKRIDYNRLLFSDELDPKYGTVNSQGVDLTTAFVPPNDGRSLWFFSPSIGFSHRILLNRQSRKSPTLHYGIAIHHAFSLGDREFTGNIESILGADTRIASRINVFATGEFILMSNGRSFFSAQPVFVWQRQSKLSYFEIGNRFHLNRNLSMGVHYHGNFSKLERNKDTNWLT
;
A
#
# COMPACT_ATOMS: atom_id res chain seq x y z
N MET A 1 6.41 21.73 17.37
CA MET A 1 6.65 21.02 16.08
C MET A 1 5.77 19.78 16.00
N GLY A 2 4.73 19.80 15.16
CA GLY A 2 3.92 18.61 14.88
C GLY A 2 4.66 17.72 13.88
N LYS A 3 4.87 16.44 14.20
CA LYS A 3 5.34 15.45 13.22
C LYS A 3 4.20 15.21 12.23
N SER A 4 4.34 15.69 11.01
CA SER A 4 3.48 15.25 9.91
C SER A 4 3.85 13.82 9.55
N VAL A 5 2.85 12.94 9.51
CA VAL A 5 3.04 11.54 9.09
C VAL A 5 2.25 11.37 7.80
N ALA A 6 2.97 11.24 6.70
CA ALA A 6 2.36 10.95 5.41
C ALA A 6 1.95 9.47 5.34
N GLN A 7 0.97 9.18 4.47
CA GLN A 7 0.57 7.81 4.15
C GLN A 7 1.02 7.44 2.75
N ASP A 8 1.20 6.14 2.51
CA ASP A 8 1.34 5.62 1.15
C ASP A 8 -0.03 5.63 0.45
N ALA A 9 -0.03 5.70 -0.88
CA ALA A 9 -1.26 5.48 -1.63
C ALA A 9 -1.82 4.08 -1.33
N THR A 10 -3.10 4.05 -0.98
CA THR A 10 -3.86 2.84 -0.70
C THR A 10 -4.63 2.41 -1.94
N TYR A 11 -4.63 1.11 -2.24
CA TYR A 11 -5.44 0.55 -3.33
C TYR A 11 -6.65 -0.17 -2.75
N ALA A 12 -7.80 -0.05 -3.43
CA ALA A 12 -9.11 -0.34 -2.85
C ALA A 12 -9.49 -1.83 -2.75
N GLN A 13 -8.66 -2.76 -3.24
CA GLN A 13 -9.00 -4.19 -3.23
C GLN A 13 -7.78 -5.05 -2.91
N PHE A 14 -7.88 -5.83 -1.84
CA PHE A 14 -6.82 -6.75 -1.42
C PHE A 14 -6.39 -7.74 -2.51
N PHE A 15 -7.34 -8.40 -3.19
CA PHE A 15 -7.06 -9.41 -4.22
C PHE A 15 -6.33 -8.87 -5.46
N LEU A 16 -6.32 -7.55 -5.66
CA LEU A 16 -5.56 -6.89 -6.72
C LEU A 16 -4.20 -6.35 -6.24
N ASN A 17 -3.85 -6.57 -4.98
CA ASN A 17 -2.70 -5.97 -4.32
C ASN A 17 -2.03 -6.91 -3.31
N GLU A 18 -2.25 -8.21 -3.43
CA GLU A 18 -1.88 -9.23 -2.44
C GLU A 18 -0.41 -9.13 -2.02
N SER A 19 0.50 -9.09 -2.98
CA SER A 19 1.96 -8.98 -2.76
C SER A 19 2.39 -7.63 -2.16
N ARG A 20 1.69 -6.54 -2.48
CA ARG A 20 1.92 -5.21 -1.86
C ARG A 20 1.41 -5.19 -0.41
N PHE A 21 0.31 -5.88 -0.12
CA PHE A 21 -0.20 -6.03 1.25
C PHE A 21 0.69 -6.92 2.10
N ASN A 22 1.12 -8.05 1.56
CA ASN A 22 1.98 -9.01 2.24
C ASN A 22 3.00 -9.59 1.25
N PRO A 23 4.33 -9.37 1.44
CA PRO A 23 5.34 -9.88 0.52
C PRO A 23 5.35 -11.42 0.42
N ALA A 24 4.82 -12.14 1.42
CA ALA A 24 4.67 -13.60 1.37
C ALA A 24 3.66 -14.07 0.31
N LEU A 25 2.88 -13.16 -0.27
CA LEU A 25 1.91 -13.45 -1.33
C LEU A 25 2.45 -13.20 -2.74
N VAL A 26 3.71 -12.77 -2.91
CA VAL A 26 4.31 -12.63 -4.23
C VAL A 26 4.29 -13.98 -4.97
N GLY A 27 3.90 -13.98 -6.25
CA GLY A 27 3.84 -15.19 -7.06
C GLY A 27 2.83 -16.25 -6.58
N TYR A 28 1.95 -15.92 -5.61
CA TYR A 28 0.99 -16.88 -5.04
C TYR A 28 0.05 -17.52 -6.07
N ARG A 29 -0.14 -16.85 -7.22
CA ARG A 29 -0.96 -17.32 -8.33
C ARG A 29 -0.35 -18.52 -9.08
N GLY A 30 0.91 -18.86 -8.84
CA GLY A 30 1.58 -20.03 -9.43
C GLY A 30 1.89 -19.89 -10.92
N ALA A 31 1.91 -18.66 -11.45
CA ALA A 31 2.21 -18.38 -12.84
C ALA A 31 2.79 -16.96 -12.99
N LEU A 32 3.56 -16.74 -14.06
CA LEU A 32 4.00 -15.40 -14.45
C LEU A 32 2.78 -14.48 -14.62
N SER A 33 2.75 -13.41 -13.83
CA SER A 33 1.63 -12.49 -13.73
C SER A 33 2.11 -11.07 -13.94
N PHE A 34 1.46 -10.35 -14.84
CA PHE A 34 1.65 -8.92 -15.02
C PHE A 34 0.42 -8.17 -14.54
N MET A 35 0.62 -7.04 -13.89
CA MET A 35 -0.47 -6.19 -13.42
C MET A 35 -0.12 -4.73 -13.64
N ALA A 36 -1.06 -3.99 -14.24
CA ALA A 36 -1.02 -2.54 -14.31
C ALA A 36 -2.30 -1.99 -13.69
N LYS A 37 -2.17 -0.96 -12.87
CA LYS A 37 -3.28 -0.26 -12.20
C LYS A 37 -3.07 1.23 -12.35
N TYR A 38 -4.16 1.93 -12.65
CA TYR A 38 -4.22 3.37 -12.59
C TYR A 38 -5.43 3.74 -11.73
N LYS A 39 -5.24 4.69 -10.80
CA LYS A 39 -6.26 5.11 -9.86
C LYS A 39 -6.29 6.63 -9.81
N THR A 40 -7.50 7.18 -9.84
CA THR A 40 -7.74 8.59 -9.56
C THR A 40 -8.73 8.72 -8.40
N GLN A 41 -8.51 9.68 -7.50
CA GLN A 41 -9.36 9.92 -6.35
C GLN A 41 -9.56 11.40 -6.08
N TRP A 42 -10.76 11.73 -5.59
CA TRP A 42 -11.13 13.10 -5.17
C TRP A 42 -10.93 14.14 -6.27
N ASN A 43 -11.15 13.75 -7.52
CA ASN A 43 -11.21 14.69 -8.63
C ASN A 43 -12.47 15.56 -8.45
N THR A 44 -12.26 16.85 -8.24
CA THR A 44 -13.32 17.86 -8.27
C THR A 44 -12.98 18.92 -9.31
N ALA A 45 -13.99 19.67 -9.78
CA ALA A 45 -13.76 20.72 -10.77
C ALA A 45 -12.76 21.74 -10.22
N GLY A 46 -11.64 21.96 -10.94
CA GLY A 46 -10.62 22.95 -10.59
C GLY A 46 -9.52 22.48 -9.64
N VAL A 47 -9.54 21.24 -9.14
CA VAL A 47 -8.45 20.69 -8.31
C VAL A 47 -8.08 19.31 -8.82
N SER A 48 -6.83 19.13 -9.27
CA SER A 48 -6.34 17.80 -9.61
C SER A 48 -6.37 16.92 -8.35
N GLY A 49 -7.08 15.81 -8.45
CA GLY A 49 -7.13 14.81 -7.39
C GLY A 49 -5.85 13.98 -7.33
N PHE A 50 -5.88 12.98 -6.46
CA PHE A 50 -4.78 12.05 -6.28
C PHE A 50 -4.74 11.08 -7.44
N GLN A 51 -3.57 10.92 -8.05
CA GLN A 51 -3.36 10.01 -9.17
C GLN A 51 -2.26 9.01 -8.80
N GLY A 52 -2.55 7.72 -8.98
CA GLY A 52 -1.61 6.64 -8.69
C GLY A 52 -1.52 5.69 -9.86
N ALA A 53 -0.30 5.28 -10.20
CA ALA A 53 0.00 4.28 -11.19
C ALA A 53 0.88 3.19 -10.57
N TYR A 54 0.53 1.93 -10.81
CA TYR A 54 1.28 0.80 -10.30
C TYR A 54 1.44 -0.24 -11.41
N VAL A 55 2.65 -0.75 -11.56
CA VAL A 55 2.96 -1.87 -12.43
C VAL A 55 3.71 -2.93 -11.62
N SER A 56 3.35 -4.20 -11.78
CA SER A 56 4.12 -5.31 -11.25
C SER A 56 4.24 -6.47 -12.22
N MET A 57 5.32 -7.21 -12.02
CA MET A 57 5.58 -8.52 -12.60
C MET A 57 5.90 -9.46 -11.44
N GLU A 58 5.24 -10.61 -11.40
CA GLU A 58 5.49 -11.64 -10.40
C GLU A 58 5.63 -12.99 -11.08
N GLU A 59 6.66 -13.75 -10.71
CA GLU A 59 6.92 -15.07 -11.23
C GLU A 59 6.94 -16.08 -10.09
N SER A 60 6.28 -17.20 -10.31
CA SER A 60 6.40 -18.37 -9.45
C SER A 60 7.28 -19.40 -10.13
N LEU A 61 8.34 -19.82 -9.45
CA LEU A 61 9.30 -20.76 -10.00
C LEU A 61 8.83 -22.19 -9.69
N PRO A 62 8.32 -22.98 -10.66
CA PRO A 62 7.64 -24.24 -10.36
C PRO A 62 8.55 -25.32 -9.75
N CYS A 63 9.86 -25.23 -10.02
CA CYS A 63 10.87 -26.17 -9.53
C CYS A 63 11.61 -25.66 -8.29
N SER A 64 11.16 -24.56 -7.67
CA SER A 64 11.79 -23.95 -6.52
C SER A 64 10.76 -23.69 -5.42
N ILE A 65 11.24 -23.57 -4.19
CA ILE A 65 10.41 -23.06 -3.08
C ILE A 65 10.29 -21.54 -3.10
N PHE A 66 11.00 -20.87 -4.01
CA PHE A 66 11.10 -19.42 -4.07
C PHE A 66 10.25 -18.83 -5.19
N ASP A 67 9.57 -17.73 -4.87
CA ASP A 67 8.83 -16.90 -5.80
C ASP A 67 9.32 -15.47 -5.68
N TYR A 68 9.27 -14.70 -6.77
CA TYR A 68 9.77 -13.33 -6.75
C TYR A 68 8.91 -12.39 -7.59
N GLY A 69 9.08 -11.09 -7.37
CA GLY A 69 8.34 -10.08 -8.11
C GLY A 69 8.93 -8.70 -7.99
N LEU A 70 8.75 -7.93 -9.04
CA LEU A 70 9.17 -6.54 -9.16
C LEU A 70 7.93 -5.67 -9.28
N SER A 71 7.97 -4.49 -8.65
CA SER A 71 6.92 -3.50 -8.83
C SER A 71 7.48 -2.10 -8.85
N VAL A 72 6.82 -1.24 -9.62
CA VAL A 72 7.02 0.20 -9.60
C VAL A 72 5.69 0.87 -9.31
N ASN A 73 5.69 1.83 -8.40
CA ASN A 73 4.54 2.60 -7.98
C ASN A 73 4.89 4.08 -8.07
N GLY A 74 4.04 4.85 -8.75
CA GLY A 74 4.16 6.29 -8.86
C GLY A 74 2.87 6.93 -8.39
N ASP A 75 2.98 7.86 -7.45
CA ASP A 75 1.83 8.59 -6.91
C ASP A 75 2.04 10.10 -7.04
N GLN A 76 0.95 10.80 -7.30
CA GLN A 76 0.89 12.25 -7.41
C GLN A 76 -0.25 12.75 -6.53
N GLU A 77 0.11 13.58 -5.56
CA GLU A 77 -0.80 14.12 -4.54
C GLU A 77 -1.02 15.63 -4.74
N GLY A 78 -2.25 16.08 -4.46
CA GLY A 78 -2.68 17.46 -4.68
C GLY A 78 -2.62 17.88 -6.16
N ASP A 79 -2.35 19.17 -6.43
CA ASP A 79 -2.24 19.71 -7.79
C ASP A 79 -0.94 19.31 -8.53
N GLY A 80 -0.45 18.09 -8.26
CA GLY A 80 0.81 17.58 -8.74
C GLY A 80 2.04 18.11 -8.04
N LEU A 81 1.83 18.68 -6.86
CA LEU A 81 2.87 19.32 -6.08
C LEU A 81 3.76 18.28 -5.43
N LEU A 82 3.21 17.20 -4.88
CA LEU A 82 3.98 16.11 -4.28
C LEU A 82 3.92 14.87 -5.16
N LYS A 83 5.09 14.37 -5.58
CA LYS A 83 5.25 13.17 -6.38
C LYS A 83 6.09 12.15 -5.62
N THR A 84 5.63 10.91 -5.58
CA THR A 84 6.33 9.79 -4.96
C THR A 84 6.60 8.73 -6.02
N MET A 85 7.82 8.20 -6.05
CA MET A 85 8.19 7.06 -6.89
C MET A 85 8.79 5.99 -6.00
N GLU A 86 8.27 4.77 -6.08
CA GLU A 86 8.69 3.61 -5.30
C GLU A 86 8.98 2.45 -6.26
N ALA A 87 10.13 1.81 -6.11
CA ALA A 87 10.46 0.54 -6.75
C ALA A 87 10.69 -0.51 -5.66
N ALA A 88 10.16 -1.72 -5.85
CA ALA A 88 10.30 -2.78 -4.86
C ALA A 88 10.54 -4.15 -5.50
N LEU A 89 11.45 -4.90 -4.90
CA LEU A 89 11.68 -6.33 -5.13
C LEU A 89 11.04 -7.09 -3.97
N ARG A 90 10.26 -8.13 -4.28
CA ARG A 90 9.66 -9.03 -3.30
C ARG A 90 10.08 -10.46 -3.61
N MET A 91 10.26 -11.24 -2.56
CA MET A 91 10.56 -12.66 -2.63
C MET A 91 9.81 -13.40 -1.54
N ALA A 92 9.37 -14.62 -1.82
CA ALA A 92 8.74 -15.49 -0.83
C ALA A 92 9.30 -16.91 -0.92
N GLY A 93 9.53 -17.53 0.23
CA GLY A 93 9.83 -18.94 0.35
C GLY A 93 8.58 -19.70 0.82
N THR A 94 8.32 -20.85 0.21
CA THR A 94 7.13 -21.68 0.45
C THR A 94 7.52 -23.01 1.10
N VAL A 95 6.82 -23.37 2.17
CA VAL A 95 6.94 -24.68 2.86
C VAL A 95 5.56 -25.31 2.90
N ALA A 96 5.42 -26.48 2.29
CA ALA A 96 4.17 -27.24 2.29
C ALA A 96 4.35 -28.56 3.04
N TRP A 97 3.33 -28.97 3.79
CA TRP A 97 3.29 -30.24 4.49
C TRP A 97 1.86 -30.74 4.62
N ASP A 98 1.71 -32.03 4.86
CA ASP A 98 0.42 -32.65 5.12
C ASP A 98 0.31 -33.08 6.59
N ALA A 99 -0.86 -32.90 7.17
CA ALA A 99 -1.15 -33.30 8.54
C ALA A 99 -2.46 -34.09 8.58
N GLY A 100 -2.37 -35.42 8.53
CA GLY A 100 -3.55 -36.27 8.39
C GLY A 100 -4.32 -35.97 7.10
N PHE A 101 -5.59 -35.54 7.22
CA PHE A 101 -6.41 -35.19 6.07
C PHE A 101 -6.19 -33.76 5.57
N SER A 102 -5.56 -32.87 6.34
CA SER A 102 -5.32 -31.49 5.91
C SER A 102 -4.01 -31.34 5.14
N SER A 103 -3.98 -30.35 4.25
CA SER A 103 -2.76 -29.87 3.58
C SER A 103 -2.47 -28.45 4.01
N HIS A 104 -1.21 -28.17 4.25
CA HIS A 104 -0.73 -26.90 4.76
C HIS A 104 0.30 -26.31 3.81
N ASN A 105 0.24 -25.00 3.61
CA ASN A 105 1.19 -24.25 2.82
C ASN A 105 1.48 -22.93 3.55
N ALA A 106 2.66 -22.84 4.15
CA ALA A 106 3.13 -21.62 4.78
C ALA A 106 4.13 -20.92 3.86
N ARG A 107 4.11 -19.59 3.85
CA ARG A 107 5.04 -18.77 3.10
C ARG A 107 5.59 -17.66 3.98
N ILE A 108 6.90 -17.43 3.87
CA ILE A 108 7.58 -16.29 4.47
C ILE A 108 8.07 -15.40 3.33
N GLY A 109 7.78 -14.12 3.39
CA GLY A 109 8.16 -13.17 2.36
C GLY A 109 9.01 -12.03 2.89
N LEU A 110 9.91 -11.55 2.03
CA LEU A 110 10.73 -10.37 2.23
C LEU A 110 10.47 -9.41 1.07
N GLY A 111 10.36 -8.12 1.38
CA GLY A 111 10.28 -7.06 0.40
C GLY A 111 11.35 -6.03 0.66
N LEU A 112 12.04 -5.63 -0.40
CA LEU A 112 13.06 -4.60 -0.42
C LEU A 112 12.56 -3.49 -1.34
N GLY A 113 12.13 -2.37 -0.75
CA GLY A 113 11.63 -1.21 -1.47
C GLY A 113 12.57 -0.01 -1.35
N TRP A 114 12.62 0.81 -2.39
CA TRP A 114 13.23 2.13 -2.37
C TRP A 114 12.24 3.14 -2.91
N ALA A 115 12.11 4.26 -2.23
CA ALA A 115 11.25 5.33 -2.67
C ALA A 115 11.95 6.68 -2.61
N SER A 116 11.47 7.60 -3.44
CA SER A 116 11.87 9.00 -3.43
C SER A 116 10.64 9.88 -3.57
N LYS A 117 10.70 11.05 -2.94
CA LYS A 117 9.67 12.08 -3.01
C LYS A 117 10.23 13.32 -3.66
N ARG A 118 9.40 14.01 -4.43
CA ARG A 118 9.71 15.29 -5.03
C ARG A 118 8.55 16.24 -4.84
N ILE A 119 8.86 17.46 -4.47
CA ILE A 119 7.93 18.58 -4.42
C ILE A 119 8.40 19.71 -5.33
N ASP A 120 7.46 20.37 -5.99
CA ASP A 120 7.73 21.57 -6.79
C ASP A 120 7.37 22.82 -5.98
N TYR A 121 8.37 23.41 -5.32
CA TYR A 121 8.17 24.58 -4.45
C TYR A 121 7.81 25.85 -5.22
N ASN A 122 8.13 25.96 -6.52
CA ASN A 122 7.78 27.13 -7.32
C ASN A 122 6.28 27.24 -7.59
N ARG A 123 5.54 26.14 -7.39
CA ARG A 123 4.09 26.09 -7.52
C ARG A 123 3.37 26.18 -6.17
N LEU A 124 4.13 26.30 -5.08
CA LEU A 124 3.59 26.53 -3.74
C LEU A 124 3.55 28.04 -3.47
N LEU A 125 2.55 28.45 -2.69
CA LEU A 125 2.43 29.81 -2.18
C LEU A 125 2.74 29.78 -0.68
N PHE A 126 3.74 30.54 -0.25
CA PHE A 126 4.14 30.61 1.14
C PHE A 126 3.47 31.78 1.87
N SER A 127 3.34 31.67 3.19
CA SER A 127 2.68 32.72 3.99
C SER A 127 3.45 34.05 4.01
N ASP A 128 4.76 34.04 3.78
CA ASP A 128 5.59 35.24 3.67
C ASP A 128 5.49 35.92 2.28
N GLU A 129 4.86 35.25 1.32
CA GLU A 129 4.50 35.79 0.01
C GLU A 129 3.10 36.42 0.01
N LEU A 130 2.43 36.50 1.16
CA LEU A 130 1.06 37.00 1.29
C LEU A 130 1.00 38.25 2.18
N ASP A 131 0.73 39.40 1.57
CA ASP A 131 0.33 40.62 2.25
C ASP A 131 -1.16 40.55 2.66
N PRO A 132 -1.50 40.88 3.93
CA PRO A 132 -2.88 40.82 4.42
C PRO A 132 -3.90 41.66 3.65
N LYS A 133 -3.46 42.71 2.95
CA LYS A 133 -4.31 43.65 2.21
C LYS A 133 -4.20 43.48 0.69
N TYR A 134 -3.01 43.16 0.19
CA TYR A 134 -2.69 43.18 -1.24
C TYR A 134 -2.41 41.79 -1.85
N GLY A 135 -2.44 40.71 -1.06
CA GLY A 135 -2.23 39.35 -1.56
C GLY A 135 -0.77 39.09 -1.92
N THR A 136 -0.49 38.59 -3.13
CA THR A 136 0.88 38.21 -3.54
C THR A 136 1.80 39.37 -3.90
N VAL A 137 1.28 40.60 -3.84
CA VAL A 137 2.00 41.83 -4.17
C VAL A 137 2.00 42.78 -2.98
N ASN A 138 3.00 43.65 -2.90
CA ASN A 138 3.02 44.71 -1.89
C ASN A 138 2.20 45.95 -2.32
N SER A 139 2.18 46.99 -1.46
CA SER A 139 1.49 48.26 -1.71
C SER A 139 1.95 49.03 -2.96
N GLN A 140 3.09 48.66 -3.55
CA GLN A 140 3.66 49.24 -4.75
C GLN A 140 3.49 48.34 -5.99
N GLY A 141 2.79 47.20 -5.86
CA GLY A 141 2.56 46.25 -6.95
C GLY A 141 3.76 45.39 -7.31
N VAL A 142 4.74 45.24 -6.42
CA VAL A 142 5.89 44.34 -6.59
C VAL A 142 5.56 42.98 -5.94
N ASP A 143 5.85 41.90 -6.65
CA ASP A 143 5.66 40.53 -6.16
C ASP A 143 6.47 40.26 -4.89
N LEU A 144 5.84 39.63 -3.91
CA LEU A 144 6.48 39.16 -2.68
C LEU A 144 7.09 37.79 -2.94
N THR A 145 8.37 37.64 -2.63
CA THR A 145 9.10 36.36 -2.81
C THR A 145 9.42 35.76 -1.46
N THR A 146 9.28 34.44 -1.33
CA THR A 146 9.62 33.74 -0.10
C THR A 146 11.12 33.81 0.23
N ALA A 147 11.45 33.89 1.52
CA ALA A 147 12.82 33.69 2.00
C ALA A 147 13.18 32.20 2.15
N PHE A 148 12.22 31.29 1.93
CA PHE A 148 12.43 29.86 2.03
C PHE A 148 13.29 29.33 0.88
N VAL A 149 14.46 28.79 1.23
CA VAL A 149 15.32 28.07 0.28
C VAL A 149 15.08 26.58 0.43
N PRO A 150 14.53 25.89 -0.59
CA PRO A 150 14.25 24.47 -0.49
C PRO A 150 15.54 23.64 -0.44
N PRO A 151 15.66 22.68 0.47
CA PRO A 151 16.78 21.75 0.46
C PRO A 151 16.69 20.81 -0.75
N ASN A 152 17.86 20.52 -1.36
CA ASN A 152 18.03 19.51 -2.41
C ASN A 152 17.05 19.65 -3.61
N ASP A 153 16.77 20.89 -4.03
CA ASP A 153 15.84 21.24 -5.12
C ASP A 153 14.45 20.59 -4.98
N GLY A 154 14.00 20.40 -3.73
CA GLY A 154 12.72 19.76 -3.41
C GLY A 154 12.64 18.28 -3.67
N ARG A 155 13.78 17.58 -3.68
CA ARG A 155 13.82 16.11 -3.72
C ARG A 155 14.25 15.55 -2.37
N SER A 156 13.55 14.53 -1.89
CA SER A 156 14.06 13.70 -0.81
C SER A 156 15.23 12.85 -1.31
N LEU A 157 16.07 12.41 -0.39
CA LEU A 157 16.96 11.28 -0.64
C LEU A 157 16.13 10.01 -0.92
N TRP A 158 16.73 9.03 -1.58
CA TRP A 158 16.15 7.70 -1.69
C TRP A 158 16.13 7.04 -0.31
N PHE A 159 14.97 6.58 0.11
CA PHE A 159 14.78 5.93 1.40
C PHE A 159 14.37 4.47 1.21
N PHE A 160 14.88 3.63 2.10
CA PHE A 160 14.67 2.20 2.12
C PHE A 160 13.41 1.82 2.88
N SER A 161 12.62 0.94 2.28
CA SER A 161 11.32 0.47 2.73
C SER A 161 11.33 -1.06 2.78
N PRO A 162 11.91 -1.68 3.83
CA PRO A 162 11.87 -3.12 4.00
C PRO A 162 10.51 -3.58 4.49
N SER A 163 10.12 -4.79 4.09
CA SER A 163 8.94 -5.47 4.60
C SER A 163 9.21 -6.96 4.82
N ILE A 164 8.52 -7.53 5.80
CA ILE A 164 8.50 -8.96 6.07
C ILE A 164 7.06 -9.41 6.23
N GLY A 165 6.77 -10.62 5.77
CA GLY A 165 5.44 -11.16 5.79
C GLY A 165 5.43 -12.66 6.04
N PHE A 166 4.32 -13.12 6.59
CA PHE A 166 3.99 -14.51 6.76
C PHE A 166 2.57 -14.75 6.24
N SER A 167 2.35 -15.88 5.58
CA SER A 167 1.02 -16.35 5.21
C SER A 167 0.92 -17.86 5.38
N HIS A 168 -0.26 -18.35 5.73
CA HIS A 168 -0.52 -19.76 5.89
C HIS A 168 -1.89 -20.12 5.31
N ARG A 169 -1.87 -21.05 4.37
CA ARG A 169 -3.04 -21.64 3.72
C ARG A 169 -3.24 -23.07 4.20
N ILE A 170 -4.46 -23.42 4.56
CA ILE A 170 -4.86 -24.74 5.03
C ILE A 170 -6.01 -25.23 4.16
N LEU A 171 -5.84 -26.39 3.54
CA LEU A 171 -6.93 -27.17 2.95
C LEU A 171 -7.36 -28.21 3.99
N LEU A 172 -8.59 -28.11 4.52
CA LEU A 172 -9.01 -28.91 5.68
C LEU A 172 -9.09 -30.43 5.41
N ASN A 173 -9.47 -30.84 4.21
CA ASN A 173 -9.62 -32.24 3.84
C ASN A 173 -9.27 -32.48 2.37
N ARG A 174 -8.08 -33.03 2.11
CA ARG A 174 -7.60 -33.35 0.75
C ARG A 174 -8.44 -34.39 0.01
N GLN A 175 -9.18 -35.24 0.73
CA GLN A 175 -9.98 -36.30 0.12
C GLN A 175 -11.36 -35.80 -0.33
N SER A 176 -11.83 -34.67 0.20
CA SER A 176 -13.13 -34.11 -0.14
C SER A 176 -13.02 -33.05 -1.24
N ARG A 177 -13.80 -33.23 -2.32
CA ARG A 177 -13.93 -32.22 -3.40
C ARG A 177 -14.58 -30.90 -2.95
N LYS A 178 -15.24 -30.89 -1.78
CA LYS A 178 -15.88 -29.69 -1.19
C LYS A 178 -15.12 -29.17 0.03
N SER A 179 -13.83 -29.48 0.16
CA SER A 179 -13.07 -29.08 1.32
C SER A 179 -12.95 -27.55 1.42
N PRO A 180 -13.25 -26.97 2.59
CA PRO A 180 -12.93 -25.58 2.84
C PRO A 180 -11.43 -25.34 2.81
N THR A 181 -11.06 -24.14 2.37
CA THR A 181 -9.69 -23.62 2.44
C THR A 181 -9.66 -22.40 3.33
N LEU A 182 -8.76 -22.34 4.30
CA LEU A 182 -8.52 -21.16 5.12
C LEU A 182 -7.18 -20.56 4.75
N HIS A 183 -7.09 -19.24 4.66
CA HIS A 183 -5.85 -18.56 4.33
C HIS A 183 -5.75 -17.24 5.09
N TYR A 184 -4.72 -17.10 5.90
CA TYR A 184 -4.49 -15.92 6.71
C TYR A 184 -3.02 -15.53 6.69
N GLY A 185 -2.73 -14.29 7.06
CA GLY A 185 -1.36 -13.81 7.10
C GLY A 185 -1.22 -12.47 7.78
N ILE A 186 0.02 -12.13 8.06
CA ILE A 186 0.45 -10.87 8.67
C ILE A 186 1.69 -10.37 7.95
N ALA A 187 1.79 -9.06 7.77
CA ALA A 187 2.98 -8.41 7.25
C ALA A 187 3.26 -7.11 8.00
N ILE A 188 4.54 -6.78 8.09
CA ILE A 188 5.02 -5.53 8.64
C ILE A 188 5.88 -4.86 7.57
N HIS A 189 5.57 -3.61 7.27
CA HIS A 189 6.27 -2.74 6.33
C HIS A 189 6.92 -1.59 7.08
N HIS A 190 8.06 -1.12 6.59
CA HIS A 190 8.83 -0.01 7.16
C HIS A 190 9.25 -0.26 8.61
N ALA A 191 9.37 -1.53 9.01
CA ALA A 191 9.59 -1.92 10.40
C ALA A 191 11.01 -1.60 10.88
N PHE A 192 11.98 -1.63 9.97
CA PHE A 192 13.40 -1.54 10.26
C PHE A 192 14.07 -0.50 9.36
N SER A 193 15.08 0.17 9.89
CA SER A 193 16.04 0.97 9.12
C SER A 193 17.38 0.25 9.20
N LEU A 194 18.05 0.04 8.07
CA LEU A 194 19.38 -0.60 8.03
C LEU A 194 20.52 0.44 8.11
N GLY A 195 20.20 1.73 8.07
CA GLY A 195 21.14 2.84 8.22
C GLY A 195 20.44 4.12 8.68
N ASP A 196 21.20 5.20 8.88
CA ASP A 196 20.68 6.42 9.50
C ASP A 196 20.26 7.51 8.50
N ARG A 197 20.93 7.69 7.35
CA ARG A 197 20.69 8.87 6.48
C ARG A 197 20.73 8.67 4.96
N GLU A 198 21.00 7.46 4.45
CA GLU A 198 21.20 7.23 2.99
C GLU A 198 20.47 5.99 2.48
N PHE A 199 20.82 5.42 1.31
CA PHE A 199 20.11 4.36 0.54
C PHE A 199 19.55 3.16 1.34
N THR A 200 19.97 2.93 2.57
CA THR A 200 19.53 1.87 3.50
C THR A 200 18.74 2.39 4.72
N GLY A 201 18.62 3.72 4.85
CA GLY A 201 17.92 4.45 5.88
C GLY A 201 16.48 4.78 5.49
N ASN A 202 15.64 5.00 6.49
CA ASN A 202 14.19 5.14 6.33
C ASN A 202 13.69 6.60 6.52
N ILE A 203 14.56 7.59 6.31
CA ILE A 203 14.22 9.01 6.41
C ILE A 203 13.58 9.46 5.10
N GLU A 204 12.29 9.80 5.18
CA GLU A 204 11.47 10.19 4.03
C GLU A 204 11.49 11.71 3.77
N SER A 205 12.05 12.49 4.71
CA SER A 205 11.88 13.94 4.71
C SER A 205 12.43 14.62 3.46
N ILE A 206 11.57 15.42 2.82
CA ILE A 206 11.99 16.34 1.75
C ILE A 206 12.72 17.56 2.34
N LEU A 207 12.40 17.92 3.59
CA LEU A 207 12.97 19.10 4.28
C LEU A 207 14.28 18.80 5.01
N GLY A 208 14.85 17.60 4.84
CA GLY A 208 16.06 17.18 5.54
C GLY A 208 15.86 17.00 7.06
N ALA A 209 14.62 16.90 7.54
CA ALA A 209 14.35 16.55 8.93
C ALA A 209 14.55 15.04 9.14
N ASP A 210 14.91 14.60 10.36
CA ASP A 210 15.06 13.17 10.70
C ASP A 210 13.69 12.47 10.88
N THR A 211 12.72 12.73 9.99
CA THR A 211 11.40 12.09 10.00
C THR A 211 11.45 10.75 9.29
N ARG A 212 11.31 9.68 10.07
CA ARG A 212 11.24 8.29 9.58
C ARG A 212 9.85 7.97 9.05
N ILE A 213 9.79 7.14 8.00
CA ILE A 213 8.52 6.60 7.50
C ILE A 213 7.82 5.78 8.59
N ALA A 214 6.50 5.90 8.67
CA ALA A 214 5.73 5.18 9.67
C ALA A 214 5.60 3.68 9.32
N SER A 215 5.79 2.83 10.33
CA SER A 215 5.56 1.39 10.19
C SER A 215 4.09 1.11 9.89
N ARG A 216 3.89 0.15 8.98
CA ARG A 216 2.57 -0.34 8.59
C ARG A 216 2.44 -1.82 8.89
N ILE A 217 1.40 -2.20 9.61
CA ILE A 217 1.06 -3.60 9.88
C ILE A 217 -0.20 -3.93 9.11
N ASN A 218 -0.16 -5.05 8.38
CA ASN A 218 -1.27 -5.59 7.61
C ASN A 218 -1.59 -7.00 8.10
N VAL A 219 -2.86 -7.28 8.32
CA VAL A 219 -3.38 -8.61 8.66
C VAL A 219 -4.49 -8.93 7.68
N PHE A 220 -4.53 -10.16 7.18
CA PHE A 220 -5.65 -10.63 6.37
C PHE A 220 -6.07 -12.03 6.79
N ALA A 221 -7.34 -12.34 6.55
CA ALA A 221 -7.91 -13.67 6.67
C ALA A 221 -8.97 -13.85 5.58
N THR A 222 -8.94 -15.00 4.92
CA THR A 222 -9.92 -15.42 3.93
C THR A 222 -10.27 -16.88 4.19
N GLY A 223 -11.51 -17.25 3.90
CA GLY A 223 -11.94 -18.64 3.90
C GLY A 223 -12.70 -18.92 2.63
N GLU A 224 -12.39 -19.98 1.90
CA GLU A 224 -13.12 -20.40 0.72
C GLU A 224 -13.95 -21.65 1.05
N PHE A 225 -15.26 -21.55 0.84
CA PHE A 225 -16.23 -22.61 1.09
C PHE A 225 -16.91 -23.00 -0.21
N ILE A 226 -16.73 -24.25 -0.64
CA ILE A 226 -17.37 -24.78 -1.86
C ILE A 226 -18.79 -25.21 -1.51
N LEU A 227 -19.78 -24.40 -1.90
CA LEU A 227 -21.18 -24.62 -1.59
C LEU A 227 -21.81 -25.63 -2.56
N MET A 228 -21.51 -25.50 -3.85
CA MET A 228 -22.00 -26.39 -4.90
C MET A 228 -20.86 -26.82 -5.82
N SER A 229 -20.91 -28.08 -6.27
CA SER A 229 -19.92 -28.64 -7.18
C SER A 229 -20.63 -29.69 -8.04
N ASN A 230 -20.86 -29.37 -9.31
CA ASN A 230 -21.45 -30.25 -10.31
C ASN A 230 -20.51 -30.34 -11.51
N GLY A 231 -19.69 -31.38 -11.53
CA GLY A 231 -18.75 -31.64 -12.63
C GLY A 231 -17.78 -30.49 -12.86
N ARG A 232 -17.97 -29.73 -13.95
CA ARG A 232 -17.11 -28.60 -14.35
C ARG A 232 -17.49 -27.26 -13.69
N SER A 233 -18.69 -27.14 -13.13
CA SER A 233 -19.16 -25.92 -12.48
C SER A 233 -19.05 -26.06 -10.97
N PHE A 234 -18.45 -25.07 -10.32
CA PHE A 234 -18.44 -24.97 -8.86
C PHE A 234 -18.86 -23.57 -8.46
N PHE A 235 -19.58 -23.50 -7.35
CA PHE A 235 -19.94 -22.26 -6.68
C PHE A 235 -19.26 -22.25 -5.32
N SER A 236 -18.37 -21.28 -5.09
CA SER A 236 -17.75 -21.07 -3.78
C SER A 236 -17.99 -19.65 -3.27
N ALA A 237 -18.10 -19.54 -1.95
CA ALA A 237 -18.14 -18.27 -1.24
C ALA A 237 -16.81 -18.09 -0.52
N GLN A 238 -16.23 -16.91 -0.64
CA GLN A 238 -14.93 -16.55 -0.10
C GLN A 238 -15.05 -15.26 0.73
N PRO A 239 -15.49 -15.34 2.00
CA PRO A 239 -15.34 -14.22 2.93
C PRO A 239 -13.88 -13.75 3.01
N VAL A 240 -13.71 -12.43 3.06
CA VAL A 240 -12.43 -11.75 3.23
C VAL A 240 -12.52 -10.74 4.36
N PHE A 241 -11.48 -10.70 5.16
CA PHE A 241 -11.22 -9.68 6.16
C PHE A 241 -9.78 -9.21 6.01
N VAL A 242 -9.58 -7.90 5.95
CA VAL A 242 -8.27 -7.28 5.94
C VAL A 242 -8.28 -6.14 6.93
N TRP A 243 -7.20 -6.01 7.68
CA TRP A 243 -6.98 -4.92 8.60
C TRP A 243 -5.58 -4.35 8.37
N GLN A 244 -5.49 -3.04 8.28
CA GLN A 244 -4.26 -2.32 8.08
C GLN A 244 -4.16 -1.20 9.11
N ARG A 245 -2.96 -1.01 9.66
CA ARG A 245 -2.64 0.12 10.52
C ARG A 245 -1.31 0.72 10.11
N GLN A 246 -1.30 2.02 9.86
CA GLN A 246 -0.09 2.79 9.61
C GLN A 246 -0.16 4.06 10.46
N SER A 247 0.81 4.24 11.35
CA SER A 247 0.78 5.34 12.33
C SER A 247 -0.53 5.35 13.16
N LYS A 248 -1.27 6.46 13.17
CA LYS A 248 -2.56 6.65 13.86
C LYS A 248 -3.77 6.21 13.05
N LEU A 249 -3.58 5.86 11.78
CA LEU A 249 -4.65 5.55 10.86
C LEU A 249 -4.86 4.03 10.78
N SER A 250 -6.11 3.58 10.90
CA SER A 250 -6.45 2.16 10.90
C SER A 250 -7.64 1.87 10.00
N TYR A 251 -7.40 1.07 8.98
CA TYR A 251 -8.35 0.70 7.96
C TYR A 251 -8.77 -0.76 8.11
N PHE A 252 -10.00 -1.07 7.75
CA PHE A 252 -10.45 -2.45 7.58
C PHE A 252 -11.27 -2.62 6.30
N GLU A 253 -11.16 -3.81 5.73
CA GLU A 253 -11.99 -4.29 4.63
C GLU A 253 -12.64 -5.58 5.09
N ILE A 254 -13.95 -5.68 4.89
CA ILE A 254 -14.70 -6.93 5.06
C ILE A 254 -15.58 -7.14 3.85
N GLY A 255 -15.61 -8.35 3.33
CA GLY A 255 -16.36 -8.62 2.12
C GLY A 255 -16.57 -10.11 1.87
N ASN A 256 -17.24 -10.41 0.78
CA ASN A 256 -17.37 -11.77 0.30
C ASN A 256 -17.20 -11.79 -1.22
N ARG A 257 -16.40 -12.73 -1.70
CA ARG A 257 -16.20 -13.01 -3.11
C ARG A 257 -16.82 -14.35 -3.46
N PHE A 258 -17.71 -14.36 -4.43
CA PHE A 258 -18.34 -15.54 -4.97
C PHE A 258 -17.66 -15.95 -6.27
N HIS A 259 -17.22 -17.20 -6.36
CA HIS A 259 -16.74 -17.78 -7.60
C HIS A 259 -17.88 -18.57 -8.22
N LEU A 260 -18.36 -18.15 -9.39
CA LEU A 260 -19.46 -18.80 -10.11
C LEU A 260 -18.95 -19.97 -10.97
N ASN A 261 -17.69 -19.88 -11.41
CA ASN A 261 -16.92 -20.92 -12.06
C ASN A 261 -15.42 -20.58 -11.96
N ARG A 262 -14.55 -21.30 -12.68
CA ARG A 262 -13.09 -21.07 -12.65
C ARG A 262 -12.66 -19.69 -13.18
N ASN A 263 -13.51 -19.04 -13.96
CA ASN A 263 -13.15 -17.85 -14.75
C ASN A 263 -13.92 -16.60 -14.32
N LEU A 264 -15.09 -16.77 -13.70
CA LEU A 264 -15.99 -15.69 -13.33
C LEU A 264 -16.17 -15.68 -11.82
N SER A 265 -15.84 -14.54 -11.22
CA SER A 265 -16.06 -14.26 -9.81
C SER A 265 -16.66 -12.87 -9.64
N MET A 266 -17.52 -12.70 -8.65
CA MET A 266 -18.10 -11.43 -8.26
C MET A 266 -17.85 -11.21 -6.78
N GLY A 267 -17.68 -9.97 -6.32
CA GLY A 267 -17.43 -9.70 -4.91
C GLY A 267 -18.07 -8.41 -4.44
N VAL A 268 -18.45 -8.40 -3.17
CA VAL A 268 -18.95 -7.21 -2.48
C VAL A 268 -18.04 -6.97 -1.29
N HIS A 269 -17.49 -5.76 -1.21
CA HIS A 269 -16.51 -5.37 -0.21
C HIS A 269 -16.96 -4.07 0.45
N TYR A 270 -16.89 -4.04 1.78
CA TYR A 270 -17.11 -2.86 2.59
C TYR A 270 -15.77 -2.41 3.17
N HIS A 271 -15.52 -1.11 3.08
CA HIS A 271 -14.29 -0.47 3.49
C HIS A 271 -14.59 0.54 4.59
N GLY A 272 -13.88 0.44 5.71
CA GLY A 272 -14.08 1.31 6.86
C GLY A 272 -12.77 1.77 7.48
N ASN A 273 -12.86 2.78 8.33
CA ASN A 273 -11.72 3.34 9.06
C ASN A 273 -12.11 3.49 10.54
N PHE A 274 -11.26 2.99 11.43
CA PHE A 274 -11.44 3.07 12.89
C PHE A 274 -10.78 4.32 13.52
N SER A 275 -10.20 5.19 12.71
CA SER A 275 -9.56 6.41 13.20
C SER A 275 -10.55 7.33 13.89
N LYS A 276 -10.33 7.55 15.18
CA LYS A 276 -10.95 8.66 15.91
C LYS A 276 -10.47 9.95 15.26
N LEU A 277 -11.35 10.61 14.52
CA LEU A 277 -11.19 12.02 14.20
C LEU A 277 -11.20 12.76 15.54
N GLU A 278 -10.05 13.21 16.03
CA GLU A 278 -10.01 14.18 17.12
C GLU A 278 -10.68 15.46 16.60
N ARG A 279 -11.98 15.60 16.87
CA ARG A 279 -12.85 16.72 16.47
C ARG A 279 -12.45 18.07 17.10
N ASN A 280 -11.28 18.17 17.74
CA ASN A 280 -10.86 19.33 18.56
C ASN A 280 -9.51 19.93 18.14
N LYS A 281 -9.02 19.64 16.93
CA LYS A 281 -7.87 20.36 16.37
C LYS A 281 -8.15 20.86 14.95
N ASP A 282 -9.36 21.35 14.74
CA ASP A 282 -9.54 22.40 13.74
C ASP A 282 -8.66 23.56 14.19
N THR A 283 -7.56 23.75 13.46
CA THR A 283 -6.69 24.91 13.56
C THR A 283 -7.56 26.15 13.39
N ASN A 284 -7.94 26.77 14.50
CA ASN A 284 -8.35 28.17 14.50
C ASN A 284 -7.09 28.96 14.14
N TRP A 285 -6.98 29.34 12.88
CA TRP A 285 -5.88 30.15 12.35
C TRP A 285 -6.07 31.65 12.66
N LEU A 286 -7.07 31.99 13.50
CA LEU A 286 -7.41 33.35 13.92
C LEU A 286 -7.23 33.62 15.42
N THR A 287 -6.21 33.05 16.04
CA THR A 287 -5.68 33.53 17.34
C THR A 287 -4.18 33.51 17.36
#